data_AF-A0A845GAL5-F1
#
_entry.id   AF-A0A845GAL5-F1
#
_cell.length_a   1.000
_cell.length_b   1.000
_cell.length_c   1.000
_cell.angle_alpha   90.00
_cell.angle_beta   90.00
_cell.angle_gamma   90.00
#
_symmetry.space_group_name_H-M   'P 1'
#
loop_
_entity.id
_entity.type
_entity.pdbx_description
1 polymer ?
#
loop_
_entity_poly.entity_id
_entity_poly.type
_entity_poly.pdbx_seq_one_letter_code
_entity_poly.pdbx_strand_id
1 'polypeptide(L)'
;MPSLPDDYGNDQQSAGSMTIGDQARGTLGYAGDVDLIRVSLRLGTVYQFDLQPGESGGLNPPYAYKFELYDASGKFVAAGDDNSFSYKAAGNADYFLSIKADRVDADATGSYVVSASAQDIAPQLAGPVSGGVAKLGLSDALSLDFDQKMLAPDSSGITLTDAAGNEIPLAEVLGPGGTHLTIDPLLHLAPGTRYTLDIAADAIGNVNGTGFAGLHYSFTTVAAVATGTAGNDVLIGKGNGAAIHGRAGLDTVVYAGNADSYDLVQRNGRAEIKSADGSGGTDLLDGVERLLFDDKSVALDVDGVGGKAYRLYQAAFNRAPDESGLGYWIANMDKGLSLQATAGYFIGSEEFGRRYGANLSDADFVTQLYNNVLHRAPDAEGHAYWLHDLQIGVARANVLANFSESPENQAALAQVIGNGFGYIPYSV
;
A
#
# COMPACT_ATOMS: atom_id res chain seq x y z
N MET A 1 41.21 16.55 -5.08
CA MET A 1 40.01 16.15 -5.82
C MET A 1 39.40 17.44 -6.36
N PRO A 2 39.12 17.58 -7.66
CA PRO A 2 38.33 18.73 -8.10
C PRO A 2 36.95 18.62 -7.45
N SER A 3 36.50 19.70 -6.81
CA SER A 3 35.12 19.81 -6.32
C SER A 3 34.19 19.57 -7.50
N LEU A 4 33.18 18.71 -7.34
CA LEU A 4 32.11 18.61 -8.33
C LEU A 4 31.54 20.02 -8.55
N PRO A 5 31.22 20.41 -9.80
CA PRO A 5 30.53 21.67 -10.03
C PRO A 5 29.22 21.67 -9.25
N ASP A 6 29.04 22.69 -8.43
CA ASP A 6 27.80 22.98 -7.74
C ASP A 6 26.68 23.21 -8.78
N ASP A 7 25.56 22.53 -8.64
CA ASP A 7 24.46 22.58 -9.61
C ASP A 7 23.54 23.79 -9.40
N TYR A 8 23.40 24.24 -8.15
CA TYR A 8 22.73 25.48 -7.81
C TYR A 8 23.49 26.25 -6.74
N GLY A 9 23.84 27.51 -7.04
CA GLY A 9 24.58 28.31 -6.09
C GLY A 9 23.77 28.72 -4.85
N ASN A 10 24.50 29.10 -3.81
CA ASN A 10 23.98 29.45 -2.49
C ASN A 10 23.56 30.92 -2.30
N ASP A 11 23.47 31.69 -3.39
CA ASP A 11 23.05 33.08 -3.36
C ASP A 11 22.06 33.42 -4.50
N GLN A 12 21.41 34.57 -4.38
CA GLN A 12 20.38 35.00 -5.35
C GLN A 12 20.93 35.24 -6.77
N GLN A 13 22.25 35.45 -6.94
CA GLN A 13 22.86 35.71 -8.25
C GLN A 13 23.15 34.40 -9.00
N SER A 14 23.49 33.36 -8.26
CA SER A 14 23.85 32.02 -8.75
C SER A 14 22.72 30.99 -8.60
N ALA A 15 21.58 31.41 -8.05
CA ALA A 15 20.39 30.59 -7.92
C ALA A 15 19.93 30.01 -9.25
N GLY A 16 19.50 28.75 -9.22
CA GLY A 16 18.71 28.14 -10.29
C GLY A 16 17.36 28.85 -10.46
N SER A 17 16.61 28.48 -11.48
CA SER A 17 15.25 28.99 -11.66
C SER A 17 14.28 27.89 -12.04
N MET A 18 13.07 27.96 -11.50
CA MET A 18 11.99 27.04 -11.79
C MET A 18 10.71 27.80 -12.15
N THR A 19 9.99 27.33 -13.16
CA THR A 19 8.66 27.83 -13.51
C THR A 19 7.62 27.16 -12.61
N ILE A 20 6.59 27.92 -12.19
CA ILE A 20 5.47 27.33 -11.46
C ILE A 20 4.75 26.30 -12.35
N GLY A 21 4.51 25.10 -11.81
CA GLY A 21 3.96 23.95 -12.51
C GLY A 21 5.02 22.94 -12.98
N ASP A 22 6.29 23.33 -13.03
CA ASP A 22 7.40 22.45 -13.37
C ASP A 22 8.07 21.86 -12.11
N GLN A 23 9.04 20.96 -12.32
CA GLN A 23 9.92 20.42 -11.30
C GLN A 23 11.36 20.85 -11.54
N ALA A 24 12.11 21.08 -10.46
CA ALA A 24 13.56 21.26 -10.48
C ALA A 24 14.25 20.10 -9.75
N ARG A 25 15.40 19.66 -10.25
CA ARG A 25 16.18 18.57 -9.67
C ARG A 25 17.56 19.09 -9.31
N GLY A 26 18.07 18.71 -8.14
CA GLY A 26 19.37 19.15 -7.64
C GLY A 26 20.05 18.12 -6.74
N THR A 27 21.28 18.43 -6.32
CA THR A 27 22.10 17.58 -5.45
C THR A 27 22.87 18.43 -4.45
N LEU A 28 22.61 18.22 -3.16
CA LEU A 28 23.51 18.68 -2.11
C LEU A 28 24.80 17.88 -2.19
N GLY A 29 25.85 18.46 -2.78
CA GLY A 29 27.06 17.76 -3.21
C GLY A 29 28.17 17.68 -2.17
N TYR A 30 28.11 18.50 -1.12
CA TYR A 30 29.15 18.55 -0.07
C TYR A 30 28.62 19.01 1.29
N ALA A 31 29.46 18.92 2.33
CA ALA A 31 29.10 19.32 3.69
C ALA A 31 28.71 20.80 3.75
N GLY A 32 27.47 21.08 4.17
CA GLY A 32 26.97 22.45 4.30
C GLY A 32 26.62 23.11 2.96
N ASP A 33 26.43 22.32 1.92
CA ASP A 33 25.89 22.80 0.65
C ASP A 33 24.50 23.42 0.83
N VAL A 34 24.24 24.47 0.06
CA VAL A 34 22.99 25.22 0.11
C VAL A 34 22.60 25.60 -1.30
N ASP A 35 21.46 25.08 -1.73
CA ASP A 35 20.97 25.34 -3.07
C ASP A 35 19.87 26.39 -2.99
N LEU A 36 19.95 27.41 -3.85
CA LEU A 36 18.86 28.37 -4.04
C LEU A 36 18.18 28.19 -5.40
N ILE A 37 16.86 28.09 -5.38
CA ILE A 37 16.01 28.04 -6.57
C ILE A 37 15.07 29.23 -6.57
N ARG A 38 15.19 30.08 -7.60
CA ARG A 38 14.32 31.24 -7.83
C ARG A 38 12.99 30.81 -8.45
N VAL A 39 11.90 31.32 -7.89
CA VAL A 39 10.54 31.21 -8.40
C VAL A 39 9.87 32.58 -8.44
N SER A 40 9.13 32.88 -9.50
CA SER A 40 8.40 34.16 -9.61
C SER A 40 6.94 33.97 -9.17
N LEU A 41 6.54 34.66 -8.11
CA LEU A 41 5.21 34.53 -7.49
C LEU A 41 4.34 35.76 -7.76
N ARG A 42 3.03 35.55 -7.83
CA ARG A 42 2.01 36.59 -8.03
C ARG A 42 1.32 36.95 -6.72
N LEU A 43 1.14 38.25 -6.46
CA LEU A 43 0.48 38.79 -5.28
C LEU A 43 -0.89 38.11 -5.05
N GLY A 44 -1.09 37.59 -3.84
CA GLY A 44 -2.36 37.03 -3.41
C GLY A 44 -2.61 35.57 -3.82
N THR A 45 -1.81 35.02 -4.74
CA THR A 45 -1.86 33.59 -5.09
C THR A 45 -1.27 32.76 -3.95
N VAL A 46 -1.97 31.67 -3.61
CA VAL A 46 -1.42 30.62 -2.73
C VAL A 46 -0.64 29.65 -3.59
N TYR A 47 0.58 29.35 -3.18
CA TYR A 47 1.44 28.36 -3.81
C TYR A 47 1.71 27.22 -2.84
N GLN A 48 1.77 26.00 -3.37
CA GLN A 48 2.18 24.80 -2.65
C GLN A 48 3.58 24.42 -3.12
N PHE A 49 4.49 24.16 -2.19
CA PHE A 49 5.88 23.78 -2.41
C PHE A 49 6.17 22.44 -1.75
N ASP A 50 6.79 21.53 -2.48
CA ASP A 50 7.13 20.20 -2.00
C ASP A 50 8.57 19.84 -2.39
N LEU A 51 9.31 19.30 -1.43
CA LEU A 51 10.66 18.77 -1.60
C LEU A 51 10.64 17.25 -1.35
N GLN A 52 11.12 16.48 -2.34
CA GLN A 52 11.15 15.02 -2.31
C GLN A 52 12.59 14.51 -2.52
N PRO A 53 12.97 13.35 -1.94
CA PRO A 53 14.22 12.68 -2.28
C PRO A 53 14.30 12.36 -3.79
N GLY A 54 15.48 12.55 -4.38
CA GLY A 54 15.74 12.21 -5.78
C GLY A 54 15.89 10.71 -6.02
N GLU A 55 15.74 10.29 -7.28
CA GLU A 55 15.77 8.88 -7.70
C GLU A 55 17.15 8.22 -7.55
N SER A 56 18.24 9.00 -7.46
CA SER A 56 19.62 8.48 -7.33
C SER A 56 20.23 8.89 -6.00
N GLY A 57 20.21 7.98 -5.02
CA GLY A 57 20.78 8.21 -3.69
C GLY A 57 19.91 9.02 -2.73
N GLY A 58 18.93 9.80 -3.24
CA GLY A 58 18.00 10.59 -2.44
C GLY A 58 18.68 11.55 -1.47
N LEU A 59 17.88 12.23 -0.63
CA LEU A 59 18.39 12.93 0.55
C LEU A 59 18.74 11.88 1.61
N ASN A 60 19.99 11.86 2.10
CA ASN A 60 20.53 10.78 2.92
C ASN A 60 19.90 10.72 4.34
N PRO A 61 19.15 9.67 4.69
CA PRO A 61 18.76 9.42 6.08
C PRO A 61 19.99 9.00 6.91
N PRO A 62 20.15 9.46 8.16
CA PRO A 62 19.12 9.99 9.05
C PRO A 62 19.08 11.53 9.13
N TYR A 63 19.67 12.24 8.18
CA TYR A 63 19.78 13.69 8.26
C TYR A 63 18.43 14.38 8.00
N ALA A 64 18.18 15.45 8.75
CA ALA A 64 17.07 16.36 8.49
C ALA A 64 17.53 17.46 7.53
N TYR A 65 16.62 17.88 6.66
CA TYR A 65 16.86 18.92 5.68
C TYR A 65 15.87 20.07 5.90
N LYS A 66 16.32 21.28 5.61
CA LYS A 66 15.52 22.50 5.68
C LYS A 66 15.08 22.88 4.29
N PHE A 67 13.78 23.13 4.16
CA PHE A 67 13.15 23.65 2.97
C PHE A 67 12.41 24.95 3.32
N GLU A 68 13.00 26.07 2.91
CA GLU A 68 12.64 27.40 3.39
C GLU A 68 12.42 28.35 2.21
N LEU A 69 11.45 29.24 2.31
CA LEU A 69 11.18 30.28 1.33
C LEU A 69 11.66 31.63 1.86
N TYR A 70 12.40 32.35 1.02
CA TYR A 70 12.88 33.70 1.26
C TYR A 70 12.33 34.66 0.22
N ASP A 71 12.04 35.90 0.61
CA ASP A 71 11.67 36.95 -0.34
C ASP A 71 12.90 37.55 -1.06
N ALA A 72 12.66 38.45 -2.02
CA ALA A 72 13.72 39.12 -2.76
C ALA A 72 14.74 39.88 -1.91
N SER A 73 14.39 40.27 -0.67
CA SER A 73 15.32 40.92 0.27
C SER A 73 16.18 39.94 1.07
N GLY A 74 15.97 38.63 0.89
CA GLY A 74 16.62 37.58 1.68
C GLY A 74 15.96 37.35 3.04
N LYS A 75 14.73 37.86 3.26
CA LYS A 75 13.99 37.64 4.50
C LYS A 75 13.23 36.32 4.42
N PHE A 76 13.35 35.50 5.46
CA PHE A 76 12.55 34.29 5.64
C PHE A 76 11.05 34.61 5.70
N VAL A 77 10.25 33.91 4.89
CA VAL A 77 8.79 34.12 4.82
C VAL A 77 7.96 32.87 5.12
N ALA A 78 8.47 31.67 4.83
CA ALA A 78 7.76 30.42 5.09
C ALA A 78 8.72 29.22 5.16
N ALA A 79 8.31 28.18 5.88
CA ALA A 79 8.87 26.84 5.82
C ALA A 79 7.77 25.86 6.21
N GLY A 80 7.98 24.58 5.91
CA GLY A 80 7.05 23.50 6.24
C GLY A 80 7.63 22.48 7.19
N ASP A 81 6.72 21.77 7.85
CA ASP A 81 7.02 20.47 8.44
C ASP A 81 7.13 19.43 7.30
N ASP A 82 7.94 18.39 7.49
CA ASP A 82 8.09 17.27 6.54
C ASP A 82 8.33 17.67 5.07
N ASN A 83 9.14 18.71 4.83
CA ASN A 83 9.55 19.16 3.48
C ASN A 83 8.40 19.64 2.57
N SER A 84 7.28 20.11 3.14
CA SER A 84 6.12 20.59 2.37
C SER A 84 5.41 21.78 3.04
N PHE A 85 5.10 22.83 2.28
CA PHE A 85 4.31 23.97 2.80
C PHE A 85 3.55 24.74 1.73
N SER A 86 2.56 25.52 2.17
CA SER A 86 1.89 26.51 1.34
C SER A 86 2.25 27.94 1.76
N TYR A 87 2.22 28.87 0.80
CA TYR A 87 2.48 30.29 1.04
C TYR A 87 1.61 31.17 0.15
N LYS A 88 0.92 32.14 0.76
CA LYS A 88 0.21 33.20 0.05
C LYS A 88 1.17 34.34 -0.25
N ALA A 89 1.47 34.55 -1.52
CA ALA A 89 2.45 35.56 -1.94
C ALA A 89 2.01 36.98 -1.56
N ALA A 90 2.92 37.71 -0.91
CA ALA A 90 2.68 39.08 -0.43
C ALA A 90 2.98 40.16 -1.49
N GLY A 91 3.47 39.78 -2.68
CA GLY A 91 3.81 40.69 -3.76
C GLY A 91 4.06 39.96 -5.08
N ASN A 92 4.07 40.72 -6.19
CA ASN A 92 4.57 40.24 -7.48
C ASN A 92 6.10 40.36 -7.46
N ALA A 93 6.80 39.28 -7.14
CA ALA A 93 8.25 39.30 -6.96
C ALA A 93 8.86 37.91 -7.15
N ASP A 94 10.18 37.91 -7.30
CA ASP A 94 10.97 36.69 -7.17
C ASP A 94 11.13 36.33 -5.68
N TYR A 95 11.01 35.03 -5.42
CA TYR A 95 11.27 34.39 -4.16
C TYR A 95 12.29 33.28 -4.36
N PHE A 96 12.94 32.85 -3.28
CA PHE A 96 14.04 31.91 -3.32
C PHE A 96 13.76 30.76 -2.35
N LEU A 97 13.62 29.57 -2.91
CA LEU A 97 13.57 28.32 -2.15
C LEU A 97 15.00 27.93 -1.80
N SER A 98 15.27 27.74 -0.51
CA SER A 98 16.55 27.26 0.00
C SER A 98 16.40 25.82 0.45
N ILE A 99 17.32 24.97 -0.05
CA ILE A 99 17.45 23.56 0.33
C ILE A 99 18.82 23.39 0.98
N LYS A 100 18.85 22.87 2.20
CA LYS A 100 20.11 22.61 2.92
C LYS A 100 19.94 21.54 3.99
N ALA A 101 21.01 20.88 4.38
CA ALA A 101 21.00 20.05 5.58
C ALA A 101 20.86 20.91 6.85
N ASP A 102 20.20 20.39 7.90
CA ASP A 102 20.11 21.05 9.21
C ASP A 102 21.46 21.07 9.94
N ARG A 103 22.40 20.21 9.53
CA ARG A 103 23.75 20.12 10.09
C ARG A 103 24.80 20.10 8.98
N VAL A 104 25.96 20.67 9.28
CA VAL A 104 27.12 20.64 8.39
C VAL A 104 27.89 19.35 8.62
N ASP A 105 27.59 18.33 7.81
CA ASP A 105 28.20 17.00 7.85
C ASP A 105 28.44 16.53 6.41
N ALA A 106 29.55 15.84 6.16
CA ALA A 106 29.91 15.35 4.82
C ALA A 106 28.94 14.31 4.28
N ASP A 107 28.26 13.59 5.17
CA ASP A 107 27.26 12.59 4.79
C ASP A 107 25.84 13.19 4.68
N ALA A 108 25.64 14.45 5.09
CA ALA A 108 24.36 15.16 4.97
C ALA A 108 24.14 15.74 3.55
N THR A 109 24.32 14.88 2.55
CA THR A 109 24.30 15.18 1.11
C THR A 109 23.18 14.38 0.43
N GLY A 110 22.96 14.58 -0.87
CA GLY A 110 21.97 13.78 -1.59
C GLY A 110 21.25 14.51 -2.71
N SER A 111 20.59 13.74 -3.59
CA SER A 111 19.77 14.29 -4.66
C SER A 111 18.34 14.56 -4.21
N TYR A 112 17.70 15.55 -4.82
CA TYR A 112 16.33 15.95 -4.51
C TYR A 112 15.56 16.43 -5.74
N VAL A 113 14.23 16.50 -5.58
CA VAL A 113 13.29 17.10 -6.52
C VAL A 113 12.44 18.13 -5.78
N VAL A 114 12.36 19.35 -6.31
CA VAL A 114 11.48 20.42 -5.83
C VAL A 114 10.36 20.63 -6.83
N SER A 115 9.15 20.88 -6.33
CA SER A 115 8.01 21.30 -7.14
C SER A 115 7.32 22.51 -6.52
N ALA A 116 6.71 23.34 -7.38
CA ALA A 116 5.89 24.47 -6.96
C ALA A 116 4.64 24.57 -7.84
N SER A 117 3.46 24.65 -7.22
CA SER A 117 2.18 24.75 -7.93
C SER A 117 1.33 25.91 -7.39
N ALA A 118 0.67 26.64 -8.29
CA ALA A 118 -0.31 27.66 -7.90
C ALA A 118 -1.64 26.98 -7.56
N GLN A 119 -2.27 27.40 -6.46
CA GLN A 119 -3.51 26.85 -5.91
C GLN A 119 -4.68 27.82 -6.16
N ASP A 120 -4.70 28.44 -7.34
CA ASP A 120 -5.62 29.53 -7.72
C ASP A 120 -6.99 29.02 -8.21
N ILE A 121 -7.10 27.73 -8.50
CA ILE A 121 -8.31 27.11 -9.05
C ILE A 121 -8.84 26.04 -8.11
N ALA A 122 -10.16 25.85 -8.16
CA ALA A 122 -10.80 24.74 -7.45
C ALA A 122 -10.19 23.41 -7.92
N PRO A 123 -9.87 22.49 -7.00
CA PRO A 123 -9.26 21.20 -7.34
C PRO A 123 -10.11 20.44 -8.34
N GLN A 124 -9.46 19.68 -9.23
CA GLN A 124 -10.11 18.82 -10.22
C GLN A 124 -9.55 17.40 -10.12
N LEU A 125 -10.29 16.45 -10.66
CA LEU A 125 -9.73 15.11 -10.84
C LEU A 125 -8.67 15.13 -11.95
N ALA A 126 -7.49 14.59 -11.66
CA ALA A 126 -6.39 14.40 -12.61
C ALA A 126 -6.66 13.27 -13.61
N GLY A 127 -7.64 12.42 -13.34
CA GLY A 127 -8.03 11.29 -14.17
C GLY A 127 -9.43 10.78 -13.84
N PRO A 128 -9.91 9.73 -14.52
CA PRO A 128 -11.14 9.06 -14.12
C PRO A 128 -10.97 8.45 -12.73
N VAL A 129 -12.07 8.33 -11.98
CA VAL A 129 -12.10 7.53 -10.75
C VAL A 129 -11.63 6.12 -11.09
N SER A 130 -10.51 5.71 -10.50
CA SER A 130 -9.94 4.39 -10.73
C SER A 130 -10.73 3.34 -9.94
N GLY A 131 -10.80 2.13 -10.50
CA GLY A 131 -11.83 1.13 -10.18
C GLY A 131 -13.05 1.21 -11.11
N GLY A 132 -13.22 2.29 -11.88
CA GLY A 132 -14.47 2.61 -12.58
C GLY A 132 -14.76 2.04 -13.97
N VAL A 133 -13.83 1.28 -14.56
CA VAL A 133 -13.95 0.77 -15.95
C VAL A 133 -13.90 -0.77 -16.05
N ALA A 134 -13.61 -1.44 -14.95
CA ALA A 134 -13.81 -2.88 -14.75
C ALA A 134 -14.85 -3.07 -13.65
N LYS A 135 -15.55 -4.21 -13.60
CA LYS A 135 -16.44 -4.50 -12.47
C LYS A 135 -15.61 -4.53 -11.19
N LEU A 136 -15.81 -3.57 -10.29
CA LEU A 136 -15.11 -3.52 -9.00
C LEU A 136 -15.27 -4.87 -8.28
N GLY A 137 -14.19 -5.36 -7.69
CA GLY A 137 -14.25 -6.43 -6.71
C GLY A 137 -15.14 -6.05 -5.53
N LEU A 138 -15.53 -7.05 -4.75
CA LEU A 138 -16.44 -6.86 -3.61
C LEU A 138 -15.77 -6.15 -2.41
N SER A 139 -14.45 -6.03 -2.45
CA SER A 139 -13.62 -5.42 -1.40
C SER A 139 -12.59 -4.48 -2.02
N ASP A 140 -12.85 -3.98 -3.22
CA ASP A 140 -11.95 -3.03 -3.87
C ASP A 140 -12.27 -1.61 -3.39
N ALA A 141 -11.25 -0.80 -3.16
CA ALA A 141 -11.39 0.62 -2.84
C ALA A 141 -11.53 1.44 -4.12
N LEU A 142 -12.09 2.64 -3.99
CA LEU A 142 -12.09 3.64 -5.05
C LEU A 142 -10.92 4.58 -4.83
N SER A 143 -10.25 4.97 -5.91
CA SER A 143 -9.18 5.97 -5.82
C SER A 143 -9.46 7.16 -6.75
N LEU A 144 -9.33 8.35 -6.17
CA LEU A 144 -9.51 9.64 -6.81
C LEU A 144 -8.17 10.37 -6.81
N ASP A 145 -7.62 10.57 -8.00
CA ASP A 145 -6.42 11.36 -8.20
C ASP A 145 -6.81 12.81 -8.47
N PHE A 146 -6.24 13.75 -7.74
CA PHE A 146 -6.43 15.18 -7.90
C PHE A 146 -5.24 15.83 -8.59
N ASP A 147 -5.50 16.89 -9.35
CA ASP A 147 -4.48 17.67 -10.05
C ASP A 147 -3.62 18.55 -9.13
N GLN A 148 -3.99 18.62 -7.85
CA GLN A 148 -3.29 19.38 -6.84
C GLN A 148 -3.50 18.79 -5.44
N LYS A 149 -2.71 19.29 -4.49
CA LYS A 149 -2.74 18.84 -3.10
C LYS A 149 -4.05 19.23 -2.41
N MET A 150 -4.68 18.23 -1.82
CA MET A 150 -5.91 18.33 -1.06
C MET A 150 -5.62 18.37 0.45
N LEU A 151 -6.52 19.01 1.19
CA LEU A 151 -6.62 18.87 2.63
C LEU A 151 -7.49 17.68 2.99
N ALA A 152 -7.27 17.13 4.19
CA ALA A 152 -8.08 16.04 4.72
C ALA A 152 -9.58 16.36 4.57
N PRO A 153 -10.36 15.41 4.04
CA PRO A 153 -11.78 15.63 3.79
C PRO A 153 -12.54 15.92 5.09
N ASP A 154 -13.58 16.73 5.00
CA ASP A 154 -14.66 16.68 5.96
C ASP A 154 -15.50 15.43 5.63
N SER A 155 -15.35 14.38 6.43
CA SER A 155 -16.03 13.10 6.21
C SER A 155 -17.55 13.20 6.25
N SER A 156 -18.12 14.32 6.74
CA SER A 156 -19.57 14.52 6.73
C SER A 156 -20.16 14.78 5.33
N GLY A 157 -19.32 15.14 4.35
CA GLY A 157 -19.73 15.41 2.98
C GLY A 157 -19.46 14.27 2.00
N ILE A 158 -18.99 13.10 2.46
CA ILE A 158 -18.64 11.96 1.62
C ILE A 158 -19.51 10.77 2.02
N THR A 159 -20.25 10.22 1.06
CA THR A 159 -21.15 9.09 1.31
C THR A 159 -21.03 8.05 0.21
N LEU A 160 -21.10 6.78 0.60
CA LEU A 160 -21.27 5.67 -0.32
C LEU A 160 -22.64 5.05 -0.04
N THR A 161 -23.49 4.93 -1.05
CA THR A 161 -24.84 4.38 -0.90
C THR A 161 -25.08 3.22 -1.85
N ASP A 162 -25.89 2.24 -1.42
CA ASP A 162 -26.40 1.19 -2.28
C ASP A 162 -27.57 1.68 -3.17
N ALA A 163 -28.07 0.81 -4.05
CA ALA A 163 -29.18 1.13 -4.95
C ALA A 163 -30.51 1.42 -4.22
N ALA A 164 -30.65 1.05 -2.95
CA ALA A 164 -31.80 1.35 -2.11
C ALA A 164 -31.63 2.67 -1.31
N GLY A 165 -30.45 3.29 -1.40
CA GLY A 165 -30.10 4.52 -0.68
C GLY A 165 -29.59 4.27 0.75
N ASN A 166 -29.26 3.03 1.12
CA ASN A 166 -28.63 2.76 2.41
C ASN A 166 -27.16 3.16 2.35
N GLU A 167 -26.68 3.87 3.38
CA GLU A 167 -25.27 4.23 3.51
C GLU A 167 -24.41 3.02 3.86
N ILE A 168 -23.27 2.91 3.19
CA ILE A 168 -22.21 1.95 3.43
C ILE A 168 -21.11 2.66 4.22
N PRO A 169 -20.75 2.18 5.41
CA PRO A 169 -19.62 2.71 6.16
C PRO A 169 -18.35 2.66 5.32
N LEU A 170 -17.57 3.74 5.36
CA LEU A 170 -16.34 3.89 4.59
C LEU A 170 -15.26 4.58 5.44
N ALA A 171 -14.02 4.47 5.00
CA ALA A 171 -12.90 5.28 5.47
C ALA A 171 -12.27 6.03 4.31
N GLU A 172 -11.87 7.27 4.55
CA GLU A 172 -11.13 8.08 3.59
C GLU A 172 -9.66 8.22 4.00
N VAL A 173 -8.76 7.96 3.07
CA VAL A 173 -7.32 8.08 3.30
C VAL A 173 -6.71 8.95 2.22
N LEU A 174 -6.14 10.09 2.61
CA LEU A 174 -5.25 10.84 1.74
C LEU A 174 -3.87 10.20 1.74
N GLY A 175 -3.44 9.78 0.56
CA GLY A 175 -2.11 9.24 0.34
C GLY A 175 -1.00 10.28 0.50
N PRO A 176 0.27 9.84 0.52
CA PRO A 176 1.42 10.72 0.58
C PRO A 176 1.37 11.81 -0.49
N GLY A 177 1.74 13.05 -0.13
CA GLY A 177 1.64 14.21 -1.02
C GLY A 177 0.26 14.84 -1.11
N GLY A 178 -0.81 14.16 -0.65
CA GLY A 178 -2.16 14.71 -0.55
C GLY A 178 -2.90 14.84 -1.89
N THR A 179 -2.42 14.19 -2.95
CA THR A 179 -3.03 14.23 -4.29
C THR A 179 -3.88 13.00 -4.60
N HIS A 180 -3.83 11.97 -3.74
CA HIS A 180 -4.51 10.70 -3.93
C HIS A 180 -5.47 10.47 -2.77
N LEU A 181 -6.76 10.32 -3.04
CA LEU A 181 -7.76 9.99 -2.04
C LEU A 181 -8.30 8.58 -2.29
N THR A 182 -8.08 7.70 -1.32
CA THR A 182 -8.68 6.37 -1.30
C THR A 182 -9.97 6.41 -0.49
N ILE A 183 -11.05 5.87 -1.07
CA ILE A 183 -12.32 5.60 -0.40
C ILE A 183 -12.43 4.09 -0.23
N ASP A 184 -12.32 3.63 1.01
CA ASP A 184 -12.31 2.22 1.37
C ASP A 184 -13.64 1.84 2.05
N PRO A 185 -14.51 1.04 1.41
CA PRO A 185 -15.69 0.50 2.07
C PRO A 185 -15.28 -0.36 3.27
N LEU A 186 -15.79 -0.04 4.46
CA LEU A 186 -15.51 -0.81 5.68
C LEU A 186 -16.33 -2.10 5.77
N LEU A 187 -17.21 -2.33 4.79
CA LEU A 187 -17.99 -3.55 4.61
C LEU A 187 -17.79 -4.06 3.19
N HIS A 188 -17.83 -5.38 3.03
CA HIS A 188 -17.85 -6.00 1.72
C HIS A 188 -19.12 -5.63 0.95
N LEU A 189 -18.94 -5.25 -0.31
CA LEU A 189 -20.01 -4.86 -1.20
C LEU A 189 -20.73 -6.09 -1.77
N ALA A 190 -22.04 -5.97 -1.96
CA ALA A 190 -22.87 -7.04 -2.47
C ALA A 190 -22.59 -7.29 -3.97
N PRO A 191 -22.55 -8.55 -4.44
CA PRO A 191 -22.32 -8.88 -5.86
C PRO A 191 -23.36 -8.28 -6.80
N GLY A 192 -22.90 -7.74 -7.93
CA GLY A 192 -23.75 -7.21 -9.01
C GLY A 192 -24.60 -6.00 -8.60
N THR A 193 -24.27 -5.37 -7.47
CA THR A 193 -25.04 -4.27 -6.90
C THR A 193 -24.47 -2.94 -7.36
N ARG A 194 -25.35 -1.99 -7.67
CA ARG A 194 -24.97 -0.63 -8.01
C ARG A 194 -24.79 0.17 -6.72
N TYR A 195 -23.67 0.87 -6.64
CA TYR A 195 -23.35 1.82 -5.58
C TYR A 195 -23.14 3.21 -6.15
N THR A 196 -23.30 4.21 -5.29
CA THR A 196 -23.06 5.62 -5.63
C THR A 196 -22.19 6.24 -4.56
N LEU A 197 -21.01 6.73 -4.97
CA LEU A 197 -20.17 7.64 -4.21
C LEU A 197 -20.62 9.06 -4.51
N ASP A 198 -21.05 9.76 -3.46
CA ASP A 198 -21.39 11.17 -3.47
C ASP A 198 -20.38 11.93 -2.61
N ILE A 199 -19.70 12.90 -3.21
CA ILE A 199 -18.86 13.89 -2.54
C ILE A 199 -19.56 15.24 -2.73
N ALA A 200 -20.05 15.82 -1.64
CA ALA A 200 -20.69 17.13 -1.68
C ALA A 200 -19.70 18.21 -2.13
N ALA A 201 -20.22 19.26 -2.77
CA ALA A 201 -19.42 20.43 -3.06
C ALA A 201 -18.82 20.99 -1.76
N ASP A 202 -17.55 21.39 -1.84
CA ASP A 202 -16.76 21.91 -0.72
C ASP A 202 -16.48 20.93 0.44
N ALA A 203 -16.89 19.66 0.36
CA ALA A 203 -16.56 18.63 1.35
C ALA A 203 -15.05 18.33 1.44
N ILE A 204 -14.33 18.59 0.34
CA ILE A 204 -12.88 18.45 0.24
C ILE A 204 -12.36 19.74 -0.39
N GLY A 205 -11.28 20.30 0.15
CA GLY A 205 -10.69 21.54 -0.36
C GLY A 205 -9.19 21.41 -0.57
N ASN A 206 -8.62 22.35 -1.31
CA ASN A 206 -7.18 22.49 -1.42
C ASN A 206 -6.60 23.35 -0.28
N VAL A 207 -5.29 23.53 -0.29
CA VAL A 207 -4.57 24.35 0.71
C VAL A 207 -4.92 25.85 0.66
N ASN A 208 -5.53 26.34 -0.42
CA ASN A 208 -6.05 27.73 -0.53
C ASN A 208 -7.46 27.87 0.07
N GLY A 209 -8.07 26.76 0.51
CA GLY A 209 -9.44 26.74 1.03
C GLY A 209 -10.53 26.83 -0.04
N THR A 210 -10.17 26.67 -1.32
CA THR A 210 -11.17 26.50 -2.39
C THR A 210 -11.62 25.04 -2.43
N GLY A 211 -12.93 24.82 -2.38
CA GLY A 211 -13.51 23.49 -2.37
C GLY A 211 -13.58 22.82 -3.74
N PHE A 212 -13.57 21.50 -3.73
CA PHE A 212 -13.88 20.64 -4.86
C PHE A 212 -15.36 20.81 -5.23
N ALA A 213 -15.66 20.83 -6.53
CA ALA A 213 -17.02 21.08 -7.03
C ALA A 213 -18.03 19.98 -6.64
N GLY A 214 -17.55 18.85 -6.11
CA GLY A 214 -18.32 17.67 -5.77
C GLY A 214 -18.24 16.59 -6.86
N LEU A 215 -18.67 15.39 -6.50
CA LEU A 215 -18.69 14.23 -7.38
C LEU A 215 -19.96 13.42 -7.12
N HIS A 216 -20.61 13.01 -8.20
CA HIS A 216 -21.65 11.99 -8.18
C HIS A 216 -21.21 10.85 -9.09
N TYR A 217 -20.81 9.74 -8.50
CA TYR A 217 -20.16 8.65 -9.21
C TYR A 217 -20.80 7.30 -8.88
N SER A 218 -21.37 6.62 -9.88
CA SER A 218 -21.89 5.26 -9.69
C SER A 218 -20.99 4.21 -10.31
N PHE A 219 -20.92 3.06 -9.65
CA PHE A 219 -20.29 1.84 -10.16
C PHE A 219 -21.14 0.61 -9.84
N THR A 220 -20.83 -0.52 -10.47
CA THR A 220 -21.45 -1.82 -10.17
C THR A 220 -20.36 -2.83 -9.87
N THR A 221 -20.51 -3.56 -8.77
CA THR A 221 -19.60 -4.63 -8.40
C THR A 221 -19.70 -5.82 -9.35
N VAL A 222 -18.69 -6.68 -9.32
CA VAL A 222 -18.73 -7.96 -10.02
C VAL A 222 -19.98 -8.75 -9.63
N ALA A 223 -20.72 -9.22 -10.65
CA ALA A 223 -21.92 -10.00 -10.45
C ALA A 223 -21.58 -11.45 -10.17
N ALA A 224 -22.32 -12.07 -9.26
CA ALA A 224 -22.19 -13.51 -9.06
C ALA A 224 -22.71 -14.28 -10.29
N VAL A 225 -22.02 -15.36 -10.64
CA VAL A 225 -22.44 -16.29 -11.68
C VAL A 225 -23.24 -17.45 -11.09
N ALA A 226 -24.08 -18.08 -11.90
CA ALA A 226 -24.86 -19.25 -11.47
C ALA A 226 -24.01 -20.54 -11.43
N THR A 227 -22.91 -20.59 -12.18
CA THR A 227 -22.00 -21.74 -12.28
C THR A 227 -20.60 -21.23 -12.60
N GLY A 228 -19.59 -21.77 -11.92
CA GLY A 228 -18.19 -21.41 -12.16
C GLY A 228 -17.72 -21.75 -13.58
N THR A 229 -16.69 -21.03 -14.01
CA THR A 229 -16.13 -21.00 -15.35
C THR A 229 -14.66 -21.42 -15.31
N ALA A 230 -13.79 -20.87 -16.15
CA ALA A 230 -12.35 -21.10 -16.05
C ALA A 230 -11.59 -19.81 -15.70
N GLY A 231 -12.33 -18.73 -15.41
CA GLY A 231 -11.81 -17.48 -14.91
C GLY A 231 -12.24 -17.27 -13.46
N ASN A 232 -11.80 -16.17 -12.87
CA ASN A 232 -12.11 -15.82 -11.49
C ASN A 232 -13.58 -15.47 -11.35
N ASP A 233 -14.35 -16.32 -10.69
CA ASP A 233 -15.79 -16.14 -10.52
C ASP A 233 -16.17 -15.72 -9.09
N VAL A 234 -17.25 -14.95 -9.00
CA VAL A 234 -18.00 -14.76 -7.76
C VAL A 234 -19.22 -15.66 -7.79
N LEU A 235 -19.44 -16.41 -6.73
CA LEU A 235 -20.53 -17.37 -6.57
C LEU A 235 -21.28 -17.06 -5.27
N ILE A 236 -22.55 -17.44 -5.20
CA ILE A 236 -23.37 -17.28 -3.98
C ILE A 236 -23.53 -18.62 -3.29
N GLY A 237 -23.10 -18.71 -2.03
CA GLY A 237 -23.36 -19.81 -1.12
C GLY A 237 -24.88 -20.04 -0.97
N LYS A 238 -25.31 -21.29 -0.99
CA LYS A 238 -26.74 -21.64 -1.01
C LYS A 238 -27.26 -22.06 0.36
N GLY A 239 -26.39 -22.57 1.23
CA GLY A 239 -26.72 -23.06 2.57
C GLY A 239 -27.77 -24.15 2.57
N ASN A 240 -27.95 -24.86 1.45
CA ASN A 240 -29.05 -25.80 1.24
C ASN A 240 -28.59 -27.20 0.81
N GLY A 241 -27.28 -27.47 0.86
CA GLY A 241 -26.72 -28.73 0.42
C GLY A 241 -26.23 -28.73 -1.02
N ALA A 242 -25.95 -27.56 -1.60
CA ALA A 242 -25.57 -27.44 -3.00
C ALA A 242 -24.13 -27.89 -3.24
N ALA A 243 -23.89 -28.51 -4.40
CA ALA A 243 -22.54 -28.64 -4.94
C ALA A 243 -22.19 -27.36 -5.72
N ILE A 244 -21.13 -26.67 -5.30
CA ILE A 244 -20.66 -25.42 -5.91
C ILE A 244 -19.26 -25.70 -6.49
N HIS A 245 -19.13 -25.49 -7.79
CA HIS A 245 -17.89 -25.70 -8.51
C HIS A 245 -17.38 -24.36 -9.04
N GLY A 246 -16.27 -23.85 -8.52
CA GLY A 246 -15.58 -22.67 -9.09
C GLY A 246 -14.80 -23.06 -10.34
N ARG A 247 -14.15 -24.23 -10.27
CA ARG A 247 -13.35 -24.89 -11.31
C ARG A 247 -11.92 -24.34 -11.37
N ALA A 248 -11.60 -23.50 -12.36
CA ALA A 248 -10.25 -22.99 -12.55
C ALA A 248 -10.29 -21.47 -12.48
N GLY A 249 -9.25 -20.86 -11.93
CA GLY A 249 -9.24 -19.43 -11.62
C GLY A 249 -9.10 -19.23 -10.11
N LEU A 250 -9.26 -17.99 -9.68
CA LEU A 250 -9.41 -17.62 -8.27
C LEU A 250 -10.90 -17.38 -8.01
N ASP A 251 -11.58 -18.38 -7.46
CA ASP A 251 -13.02 -18.37 -7.26
C ASP A 251 -13.39 -17.99 -5.82
N THR A 252 -14.38 -17.10 -5.70
CA THR A 252 -14.88 -16.59 -4.42
C THR A 252 -16.34 -16.98 -4.22
N VAL A 253 -16.66 -17.65 -3.13
CA VAL A 253 -18.05 -17.92 -2.73
C VAL A 253 -18.44 -16.98 -1.59
N VAL A 254 -19.54 -16.24 -1.77
CA VAL A 254 -20.08 -15.30 -0.79
C VAL A 254 -21.14 -15.97 0.07
N TYR A 255 -20.99 -15.87 1.39
CA TYR A 255 -21.98 -16.27 2.40
C TYR A 255 -22.40 -15.03 3.19
N ALA A 256 -23.69 -14.94 3.52
CA ALA A 256 -24.20 -13.82 4.31
C ALA A 256 -23.92 -14.04 5.81
N GLY A 257 -23.69 -12.97 6.56
CA GLY A 257 -23.34 -13.04 7.97
C GLY A 257 -21.86 -13.33 8.22
N ASN A 258 -21.48 -13.32 9.49
CA ASN A 258 -20.08 -13.46 9.90
C ASN A 258 -19.59 -14.91 9.74
N ALA A 259 -18.29 -15.09 9.48
CA ALA A 259 -17.66 -16.39 9.27
C ALA A 259 -17.89 -17.37 10.43
N ASP A 260 -17.87 -16.88 11.68
CA ASP A 260 -18.06 -17.72 12.87
C ASP A 260 -19.51 -18.25 13.01
N SER A 261 -20.44 -17.82 12.14
CA SER A 261 -21.79 -18.39 12.01
C SER A 261 -21.83 -19.69 11.21
N TYR A 262 -20.66 -20.14 10.73
CA TYR A 262 -20.52 -21.29 9.85
C TYR A 262 -19.47 -22.28 10.38
N ASP A 263 -19.80 -23.56 10.26
CA ASP A 263 -18.83 -24.63 10.42
C ASP A 263 -18.18 -24.90 9.06
N LEU A 264 -16.86 -24.79 8.98
CA LEU A 264 -16.06 -25.05 7.78
C LEU A 264 -15.11 -26.23 8.01
N VAL A 265 -15.12 -27.19 7.08
CA VAL A 265 -14.22 -28.35 7.11
C VAL A 265 -13.68 -28.64 5.72
N GLN A 266 -12.38 -28.84 5.58
CA GLN A 266 -11.79 -29.33 4.34
C GLN A 266 -11.49 -30.83 4.42
N ARG A 267 -11.97 -31.59 3.43
CA ARG A 267 -11.73 -33.04 3.29
C ARG A 267 -11.65 -33.42 1.81
N ASN A 268 -10.67 -34.27 1.47
CA ASN A 268 -10.50 -34.84 0.13
C ASN A 268 -10.47 -33.78 -0.99
N GLY A 269 -9.80 -32.65 -0.76
CA GLY A 269 -9.68 -31.56 -1.73
C GLY A 269 -10.95 -30.71 -1.91
N ARG A 270 -11.92 -30.81 -1.00
CA ARG A 270 -13.17 -30.06 -1.02
C ARG A 270 -13.42 -29.40 0.32
N ALA A 271 -14.16 -28.29 0.30
CA ALA A 271 -14.67 -27.66 1.51
C ALA A 271 -16.15 -28.01 1.71
N GLU A 272 -16.49 -28.36 2.95
CA GLU A 272 -17.86 -28.53 3.43
C GLU A 272 -18.18 -27.34 4.32
N ILE A 273 -19.26 -26.62 4.02
CA ILE A 273 -19.70 -25.48 4.83
C ILE A 273 -21.19 -25.58 5.14
N LYS A 274 -21.53 -25.35 6.40
CA LYS A 274 -22.91 -25.37 6.90
C LYS A 274 -23.09 -24.31 7.97
N SER A 275 -24.31 -23.89 8.25
CA SER A 275 -24.56 -22.99 9.38
C SER A 275 -24.25 -23.69 10.71
N ALA A 276 -23.61 -22.98 11.62
CA ALA A 276 -23.23 -23.48 12.94
C ALA A 276 -24.45 -23.75 13.84
N ASP A 277 -25.59 -23.11 13.57
CA ASP A 277 -26.86 -23.37 14.27
C ASP A 277 -27.56 -24.67 13.81
N GLY A 278 -26.99 -25.35 12.80
CA GLY A 278 -27.51 -26.59 12.22
C GLY A 278 -28.69 -26.39 11.27
N SER A 279 -29.04 -25.15 10.94
CA SER A 279 -30.05 -24.83 9.93
C SER A 279 -29.52 -25.09 8.51
N GLY A 280 -30.45 -25.31 7.58
CA GLY A 280 -30.11 -25.51 6.17
C GLY A 280 -29.46 -26.88 5.87
N GLY A 281 -28.64 -26.91 4.83
CA GLY A 281 -27.85 -28.06 4.41
C GLY A 281 -26.37 -27.71 4.27
N THR A 282 -25.52 -28.73 4.12
CA THR A 282 -24.08 -28.57 3.96
C THR A 282 -23.70 -28.40 2.50
N ASP A 283 -23.29 -27.20 2.11
CA ASP A 283 -22.77 -26.96 0.77
C ASP A 283 -21.39 -27.63 0.60
N LEU A 284 -21.15 -28.17 -0.60
CA LEU A 284 -19.91 -28.85 -1.00
C LEU A 284 -19.21 -28.02 -2.05
N LEU A 285 -18.03 -27.50 -1.74
CA LEU A 285 -17.25 -26.60 -2.58
C LEU A 285 -16.06 -27.32 -3.19
N ASP A 286 -15.87 -27.16 -4.50
CA ASP A 286 -14.87 -27.86 -5.30
C ASP A 286 -14.21 -26.87 -6.27
N GLY A 287 -12.89 -26.70 -6.17
CA GLY A 287 -12.15 -25.65 -6.88
C GLY A 287 -12.65 -24.26 -6.51
N VAL A 288 -12.62 -23.93 -5.22
CA VAL A 288 -12.96 -22.61 -4.67
C VAL A 288 -11.83 -22.21 -3.75
N GLU A 289 -11.25 -21.03 -3.97
CA GLU A 289 -10.06 -20.57 -3.26
C GLU A 289 -10.40 -19.61 -2.13
N ARG A 290 -11.54 -18.91 -2.20
CA ARG A 290 -11.93 -17.87 -1.23
C ARG A 290 -13.38 -18.03 -0.79
N LEU A 291 -13.61 -17.84 0.50
CA LEU A 291 -14.93 -17.54 1.05
C LEU A 291 -14.95 -16.09 1.51
N LEU A 292 -16.05 -15.40 1.22
CA LEU A 292 -16.27 -14.03 1.67
C LEU A 292 -17.50 -14.02 2.60
N PHE A 293 -17.30 -13.49 3.80
CA PHE A 293 -18.32 -13.26 4.82
C PHE A 293 -18.44 -11.76 5.09
N ASP A 294 -19.39 -11.35 5.93
CA ASP A 294 -19.61 -9.94 6.24
C ASP A 294 -18.45 -9.31 7.05
N ASP A 295 -17.70 -10.12 7.81
CA ASP A 295 -16.65 -9.67 8.74
C ASP A 295 -15.21 -9.93 8.25
N LYS A 296 -15.00 -10.97 7.44
CA LYS A 296 -13.68 -11.38 6.94
C LYS A 296 -13.79 -12.34 5.75
N SER A 297 -12.65 -12.64 5.14
CA SER A 297 -12.52 -13.73 4.20
C SER A 297 -11.86 -14.95 4.82
N VAL A 298 -12.10 -16.11 4.22
CA VAL A 298 -11.34 -17.34 4.48
C VAL A 298 -10.67 -17.79 3.20
N ALA A 299 -9.36 -17.99 3.23
CA ALA A 299 -8.62 -18.61 2.13
C ALA A 299 -8.63 -20.13 2.29
N LEU A 300 -9.06 -20.84 1.24
CA LEU A 300 -9.14 -22.30 1.19
C LEU A 300 -7.93 -22.94 0.49
N ASP A 301 -7.19 -22.17 -0.30
CA ASP A 301 -6.01 -22.60 -1.05
C ASP A 301 -4.76 -22.73 -0.15
N VAL A 302 -4.83 -23.65 0.82
CA VAL A 302 -3.74 -23.93 1.77
C VAL A 302 -2.42 -24.35 1.10
N ASP A 303 -2.48 -24.85 -0.13
CA ASP A 303 -1.31 -25.15 -0.96
C ASP A 303 -1.03 -24.08 -2.04
N GLY A 304 -1.99 -23.17 -2.24
CA GLY A 304 -1.97 -22.08 -3.21
C GLY A 304 -1.31 -20.81 -2.69
N VAL A 305 -1.72 -19.66 -3.24
CA VAL A 305 -1.16 -18.36 -2.89
C VAL A 305 -1.43 -18.03 -1.42
N GLY A 306 -2.65 -18.28 -0.95
CA GLY A 306 -3.03 -18.05 0.43
C GLY A 306 -2.09 -18.76 1.41
N GLY A 307 -1.97 -20.08 1.29
CA GLY A 307 -1.12 -20.85 2.19
C GLY A 307 0.36 -20.48 2.11
N LYS A 308 0.85 -20.17 0.90
CA LYS A 308 2.23 -19.68 0.71
C LYS A 308 2.49 -18.36 1.43
N ALA A 309 1.57 -17.40 1.34
CA ALA A 309 1.67 -16.14 2.07
C ALA A 309 1.69 -16.36 3.58
N TYR A 310 0.79 -17.22 4.09
CA TYR A 310 0.73 -17.56 5.52
C TYR A 310 2.05 -18.18 6.00
N ARG A 311 2.56 -19.19 5.30
CA ARG A 311 3.80 -19.89 5.65
C ARG A 311 5.01 -18.95 5.61
N LEU A 312 5.09 -18.06 4.63
CA LEU A 312 6.21 -17.14 4.51
C LEU A 312 6.23 -16.14 5.67
N TYR A 313 5.06 -15.65 6.08
CA TYR A 313 4.90 -14.77 7.22
C TYR A 313 5.32 -15.42 8.53
N GLN A 314 4.84 -16.65 8.77
CA GLN A 314 5.29 -17.44 9.91
C GLN A 314 6.81 -17.68 9.86
N ALA A 315 7.36 -17.98 8.68
CA ALA A 315 8.77 -18.29 8.54
C ALA A 315 9.67 -17.08 8.80
N ALA A 316 9.26 -15.92 8.28
CA ALA A 316 10.00 -14.69 8.44
C ALA A 316 9.94 -14.16 9.87
N PHE A 317 8.78 -14.24 10.54
CA PHE A 317 8.55 -13.53 11.80
C PHE A 317 8.25 -14.45 12.99
N ASN A 318 8.26 -15.77 12.84
CA ASN A 318 7.98 -16.74 13.91
C ASN A 318 6.72 -16.42 14.72
N ARG A 319 5.65 -16.02 14.03
CA ARG A 319 4.33 -15.75 14.60
C ARG A 319 3.24 -16.02 13.57
N ALA A 320 2.01 -16.21 14.03
CA ALA A 320 0.87 -16.17 13.12
C ALA A 320 0.80 -14.79 12.43
N PRO A 321 0.43 -14.74 11.14
CA PRO A 321 0.14 -13.47 10.47
C PRO A 321 -1.00 -12.74 11.20
N ASP A 322 -0.96 -11.42 11.19
CA ASP A 322 -2.18 -10.63 11.40
C ASP A 322 -3.04 -10.67 10.14
N GLU A 323 -4.37 -10.60 10.31
CA GLU A 323 -5.32 -10.85 9.22
C GLU A 323 -5.23 -9.81 8.09
N SER A 324 -5.01 -8.53 8.42
CA SER A 324 -4.89 -7.45 7.43
C SER A 324 -3.57 -7.53 6.65
N GLY A 325 -2.44 -7.75 7.34
CA GLY A 325 -1.15 -7.94 6.68
C GLY A 325 -1.15 -9.18 5.80
N LEU A 326 -1.80 -10.26 6.23
CA LEU A 326 -1.95 -11.46 5.40
C LEU A 326 -2.77 -11.17 4.14
N GLY A 327 -3.88 -10.45 4.27
CA GLY A 327 -4.69 -10.02 3.13
C GLY A 327 -3.92 -9.19 2.11
N TYR A 328 -3.07 -8.26 2.58
CA TYR A 328 -2.18 -7.47 1.72
C TYR A 328 -1.28 -8.37 0.86
N TRP A 329 -0.62 -9.35 1.48
CA TRP A 329 0.28 -10.24 0.75
C TRP A 329 -0.44 -11.18 -0.20
N ILE A 330 -1.59 -11.73 0.21
CA ILE A 330 -2.44 -12.56 -0.65
C ILE A 330 -2.87 -11.77 -1.89
N ALA A 331 -3.39 -10.56 -1.71
CA ALA A 331 -3.86 -9.72 -2.81
C ALA A 331 -2.76 -9.39 -3.83
N ASN A 332 -1.55 -9.07 -3.36
CA ASN A 332 -0.42 -8.79 -4.24
C ASN A 332 0.11 -10.05 -4.94
N MET A 333 0.16 -11.18 -4.24
CA MET A 333 0.64 -12.45 -4.80
C MET A 333 -0.37 -13.05 -5.79
N ASP A 334 -1.67 -12.90 -5.56
CA ASP A 334 -2.73 -13.27 -6.51
C ASP A 334 -2.64 -12.47 -7.82
N LYS A 335 -2.07 -11.25 -7.77
CA LYS A 335 -1.76 -10.40 -8.94
C LYS A 335 -0.39 -10.70 -9.57
N GLY A 336 0.32 -11.72 -9.10
CA GLY A 336 1.56 -12.21 -9.69
C GLY A 336 2.84 -11.78 -8.98
N LEU A 337 2.76 -11.10 -7.82
CA LEU A 337 3.96 -10.90 -7.00
C LEU A 337 4.50 -12.27 -6.56
N SER A 338 5.76 -12.55 -6.88
CA SER A 338 6.33 -13.87 -6.58
C SER A 338 6.57 -14.05 -5.07
N LEU A 339 6.61 -15.31 -4.64
CA LEU A 339 6.96 -15.67 -3.26
C LEU A 339 8.35 -15.14 -2.87
N GLN A 340 9.31 -15.18 -3.80
CA GLN A 340 10.68 -14.70 -3.57
C GLN A 340 10.74 -13.18 -3.44
N ALA A 341 10.00 -12.44 -4.26
CA ALA A 341 9.91 -10.98 -4.13
C ALA A 341 9.27 -10.61 -2.80
N THR A 342 8.17 -11.29 -2.44
CA THR A 342 7.49 -11.17 -1.14
C THR A 342 8.45 -11.43 0.02
N ALA A 343 9.25 -12.50 -0.03
CA ALA A 343 10.27 -12.80 0.97
C ALA A 343 11.33 -11.69 1.07
N GLY A 344 11.70 -11.08 -0.06
CA GLY A 344 12.58 -9.91 -0.10
C GLY A 344 12.00 -8.72 0.65
N TYR A 345 10.72 -8.40 0.46
CA TYR A 345 10.04 -7.35 1.23
C TYR A 345 10.00 -7.63 2.73
N PHE A 346 9.85 -8.90 3.13
CA PHE A 346 9.79 -9.25 4.56
C PHE A 346 11.17 -9.04 5.19
N ILE A 347 12.23 -9.53 4.54
CA ILE A 347 13.61 -9.34 5.02
C ILE A 347 13.99 -7.85 5.08
N GLY A 348 13.55 -7.06 4.09
CA GLY A 348 13.80 -5.61 4.03
C GLY A 348 12.91 -4.79 4.95
N SER A 349 11.92 -5.39 5.62
CA SER A 349 10.98 -4.68 6.48
C SER A 349 11.61 -4.20 7.78
N GLU A 350 11.07 -3.12 8.32
CA GLU A 350 11.46 -2.65 9.64
C GLU A 350 11.16 -3.69 10.74
N GLU A 351 10.10 -4.48 10.63
CA GLU A 351 9.80 -5.56 11.58
C GLU A 351 10.94 -6.57 11.63
N PHE A 352 11.45 -7.00 10.47
CA PHE A 352 12.55 -7.97 10.40
C PHE A 352 13.83 -7.40 11.02
N GLY A 353 14.16 -6.15 10.68
CA GLY A 353 15.31 -5.44 11.24
C GLY A 353 15.20 -5.24 12.76
N ARG A 354 14.02 -4.91 13.30
CA ARG A 354 13.79 -4.80 14.75
C ARG A 354 13.88 -6.14 15.45
N ARG A 355 13.41 -7.22 14.82
CA ARG A 355 13.34 -8.55 15.41
C ARG A 355 14.70 -9.27 15.43
N TYR A 356 15.48 -9.14 14.36
CA TYR A 356 16.72 -9.90 14.19
C TYR A 356 17.99 -9.04 14.12
N GLY A 357 17.84 -7.71 14.08
CA GLY A 357 18.93 -6.76 13.94
C GLY A 357 19.24 -6.41 12.49
N ALA A 358 19.62 -5.14 12.26
CA ALA A 358 19.89 -4.61 10.92
C ALA A 358 21.10 -5.26 10.22
N ASN A 359 22.03 -5.86 10.97
CA ASN A 359 23.28 -6.44 10.47
C ASN A 359 23.41 -7.93 10.79
N LEU A 360 22.33 -8.70 10.60
CA LEU A 360 22.33 -10.14 10.85
C LEU A 360 23.30 -10.85 9.90
N SER A 361 24.23 -11.65 10.43
CA SER A 361 25.17 -12.43 9.62
C SER A 361 24.45 -13.55 8.85
N ASP A 362 25.05 -14.09 7.79
CA ASP A 362 24.46 -15.22 7.06
C ASP A 362 24.30 -16.47 7.94
N ALA A 363 25.29 -16.72 8.81
CA ALA A 363 25.25 -17.85 9.74
C ALA A 363 24.11 -17.73 10.75
N ASP A 364 23.89 -16.53 11.28
CA ASP A 364 22.80 -16.26 12.21
C ASP A 364 21.45 -16.26 11.50
N PHE A 365 21.38 -15.71 10.27
CA PHE A 365 20.17 -15.76 9.43
C PHE A 365 19.70 -17.19 9.21
N VAL A 366 20.58 -18.09 8.76
CA VAL A 366 20.24 -19.52 8.59
C VAL A 366 19.78 -20.14 9.91
N THR A 367 20.49 -19.87 11.00
CA THR A 367 20.12 -20.38 12.34
C THR A 367 18.71 -19.93 12.75
N GLN A 368 18.35 -18.68 12.47
CA GLN A 368 17.01 -18.16 12.76
C GLN A 368 15.94 -18.82 11.91
N LEU A 369 16.20 -19.12 10.64
CA LEU A 369 15.21 -19.85 9.81
C LEU A 369 14.94 -21.26 10.35
N TYR A 370 15.97 -21.99 10.78
CA TYR A 370 15.78 -23.28 11.45
C TYR A 370 14.93 -23.17 12.72
N ASN A 371 15.20 -22.16 13.56
CA ASN A 371 14.44 -21.93 14.79
C ASN A 371 12.98 -21.51 14.53
N ASN A 372 12.76 -20.62 13.57
CA ASN A 372 11.44 -20.09 13.25
C ASN A 372 10.55 -21.12 12.57
N VAL A 373 11.11 -21.86 11.62
CA VAL A 373 10.33 -22.68 10.67
C VAL A 373 10.29 -24.13 11.12
N LEU A 374 11.44 -24.68 11.53
CA LEU A 374 11.59 -26.09 11.85
C LEU A 374 11.60 -26.33 13.37
N HIS A 375 11.58 -25.26 14.17
CA HIS A 375 11.58 -25.28 15.63
C HIS A 375 12.69 -26.16 16.23
N ARG A 376 13.86 -26.17 15.58
CA ARG A 376 15.05 -26.93 15.99
C ARG A 376 16.32 -26.18 15.62
N ALA A 377 17.42 -26.54 16.25
CA ALA A 377 18.74 -26.08 15.82
C ALA A 377 19.12 -26.69 14.46
N PRO A 378 19.89 -25.97 13.63
CA PRO A 378 20.44 -26.55 12.41
C PRO A 378 21.39 -27.69 12.73
N ASP A 379 21.30 -28.76 11.95
CA ASP A 379 22.37 -29.76 11.89
C ASP A 379 23.57 -29.21 11.08
N ALA A 380 24.75 -29.78 11.29
CA ALA A 380 25.99 -29.24 10.73
C ALA A 380 26.01 -29.24 9.19
N GLU A 381 25.46 -30.28 8.56
CA GLU A 381 25.43 -30.41 7.10
C GLU A 381 24.44 -29.42 6.47
N GLY A 382 23.23 -29.34 7.03
CA GLY A 382 22.22 -28.38 6.58
C GLY A 382 22.66 -26.93 6.76
N HIS A 383 23.28 -26.59 7.89
CA HIS A 383 23.84 -25.24 8.10
C HIS A 383 24.90 -24.90 7.04
N ALA A 384 25.84 -25.82 6.81
CA ALA A 384 26.91 -25.63 5.83
C ALA A 384 26.38 -25.51 4.40
N TYR A 385 25.33 -26.26 4.06
CA TYR A 385 24.66 -26.19 2.76
C TYR A 385 24.10 -24.79 2.49
N TRP A 386 23.30 -24.25 3.40
CA TRP A 386 22.70 -22.93 3.21
C TRP A 386 23.73 -21.80 3.25
N LEU A 387 24.76 -21.94 4.08
CA LEU A 387 25.89 -21.00 4.08
C LEU A 387 26.63 -20.99 2.75
N HIS A 388 26.83 -22.17 2.14
CA HIS A 388 27.45 -22.27 0.83
C HIS A 388 26.62 -21.54 -0.24
N ASP A 389 25.30 -21.75 -0.25
CA ASP A 389 24.39 -21.08 -1.19
C ASP A 389 24.47 -19.54 -1.07
N LEU A 390 24.46 -19.02 0.15
CA LEU A 390 24.62 -17.58 0.39
C LEU A 390 25.99 -17.06 -0.08
N GLN A 391 27.06 -17.83 0.16
CA GLN A 391 28.43 -17.47 -0.28
C GLN A 391 28.59 -17.41 -1.80
N ILE A 392 27.87 -18.25 -2.55
CA ILE A 392 27.90 -18.22 -4.02
C ILE A 392 26.88 -17.24 -4.63
N GLY A 393 26.21 -16.44 -3.79
CA GLY A 393 25.37 -15.32 -4.22
C GLY A 393 23.87 -15.64 -4.33
N VAL A 394 23.39 -16.76 -3.78
CA VAL A 394 21.95 -16.99 -3.64
C VAL A 394 21.37 -15.93 -2.70
N ALA A 395 20.28 -15.28 -3.11
CA ALA A 395 19.65 -14.26 -2.29
C ALA A 395 19.02 -14.87 -1.02
N ARG A 396 19.14 -14.18 0.13
CA ARG A 396 18.47 -14.57 1.38
C ARG A 396 16.96 -14.76 1.23
N ALA A 397 16.32 -13.98 0.37
CA ALA A 397 14.91 -14.12 0.03
C ALA A 397 14.57 -15.50 -0.54
N ASN A 398 15.45 -16.08 -1.37
CA ASN A 398 15.28 -17.43 -1.92
C ASN A 398 15.44 -18.49 -0.82
N VAL A 399 16.40 -18.30 0.09
CA VAL A 399 16.61 -19.22 1.22
C VAL A 399 15.38 -19.20 2.13
N LEU A 400 14.88 -18.02 2.53
CA LEU A 400 13.66 -17.89 3.33
C LEU A 400 12.44 -18.54 2.64
N ALA A 401 12.24 -18.29 1.34
CA ALA A 401 11.16 -18.92 0.58
C ALA A 401 11.29 -20.45 0.55
N ASN A 402 12.51 -21.00 0.42
CA ASN A 402 12.75 -22.44 0.43
C ASN A 402 12.46 -23.07 1.81
N PHE A 403 12.82 -22.39 2.91
CA PHE A 403 12.43 -22.84 4.25
C PHE A 403 10.91 -22.81 4.44
N SER A 404 10.27 -21.69 4.08
CA SER A 404 8.82 -21.52 4.15
C SER A 404 8.07 -22.66 3.45
N GLU A 405 8.53 -23.05 2.26
CA GLU A 405 7.89 -24.08 1.45
C GLU A 405 8.50 -25.47 1.61
N SER A 406 9.33 -25.68 2.64
CA SER A 406 9.85 -27.01 2.94
C SER A 406 8.70 -27.98 3.30
N PRO A 407 8.79 -29.26 2.92
CA PRO A 407 7.78 -30.25 3.30
C PRO A 407 7.56 -30.35 4.81
N GLU A 408 8.62 -30.12 5.61
CA GLU A 408 8.56 -30.10 7.08
C GLU A 408 7.66 -28.96 7.58
N ASN A 409 7.81 -27.74 7.04
CA ASN A 409 6.96 -26.60 7.42
C ASN A 409 5.51 -26.75 6.95
N GLN A 410 5.31 -27.22 5.71
CA GLN A 410 3.97 -27.48 5.19
C GLN A 410 3.22 -28.51 6.05
N ALA A 411 3.90 -29.59 6.45
CA ALA A 411 3.31 -30.58 7.35
C ALA A 411 3.01 -30.02 8.75
N ALA A 412 3.90 -29.19 9.30
CA ALA A 412 3.69 -28.54 10.60
C ALA A 412 2.47 -27.61 10.59
N LEU A 413 2.28 -26.84 9.52
CA LEU A 413 1.18 -25.88 9.41
C LEU A 413 -0.13 -26.49 8.89
N ALA A 414 -0.13 -27.70 8.33
CA ALA A 414 -1.35 -28.38 7.89
C ALA A 414 -2.41 -28.49 9.00
N GLN A 415 -2.01 -28.68 10.27
CA GLN A 415 -2.94 -28.73 11.40
C GLN A 415 -3.46 -27.35 11.85
N VAL A 416 -2.79 -26.27 11.43
CA VAL A 416 -3.13 -24.89 11.80
C VAL A 416 -4.06 -24.29 10.76
N ILE A 417 -3.74 -24.46 9.47
CA ILE A 417 -4.44 -23.80 8.37
C ILE A 417 -5.26 -24.77 7.51
N GLY A 418 -5.28 -26.07 7.81
CA GLY A 418 -5.79 -27.11 6.91
C GLY A 418 -7.27 -27.02 6.54
N ASN A 419 -8.10 -26.36 7.35
CA ASN A 419 -9.51 -26.09 7.01
C ASN A 419 -9.69 -24.74 6.28
N GLY A 420 -8.60 -24.05 5.95
CA GLY A 420 -8.58 -22.64 5.58
C GLY A 420 -8.26 -21.75 6.78
N PHE A 421 -8.03 -20.48 6.51
CA PHE A 421 -7.64 -19.49 7.52
C PHE A 421 -8.22 -18.10 7.19
N GLY A 422 -8.55 -17.36 8.24
CA GLY A 422 -9.14 -16.03 8.14
C GLY A 422 -8.12 -14.97 7.72
N TYR A 423 -8.59 -14.00 6.94
CA TYR A 423 -7.83 -12.78 6.61
C TYR A 423 -8.80 -11.63 6.28
N ILE A 424 -8.34 -10.39 6.40
CA ILE A 424 -9.11 -9.22 5.95
C ILE A 424 -8.68 -8.91 4.51
N PRO A 425 -9.59 -8.98 3.51
CA PRO A 425 -9.27 -8.62 2.14
C PRO A 425 -8.61 -7.25 2.04
N TYR A 426 -7.55 -7.17 1.25
CA TYR A 426 -6.87 -5.92 0.99
C TYR A 426 -7.31 -5.34 -0.35
N SER A 427 -7.88 -4.15 -0.27
CA SER A 427 -8.19 -3.27 -1.40
C SER A 427 -6.87 -2.80 -2.04
N VAL A 428 -6.69 -2.96 -3.36
CA VAL A 428 -5.48 -2.49 -4.09
C VAL A 428 -5.82 -1.45 -5.13
#